data_AF-A0A2V2FV61-F1
#
_entry.id   AF-A0A2V2FV61-F1
#
_cell.length_a   1.000
_cell.length_b   1.000
_cell.length_c   1.000
_cell.angle_alpha   90.00
_cell.angle_beta   90.00
_cell.angle_gamma   90.00
#
_symmetry.space_group_name_H-M   'P 1'
#
loop_
_entity.id
_entity.type
_entity.pdbx_description
1 polymer ?
#
loop_
_entity_poly.entity_id
_entity_poly.type
_entity_poly.pdbx_seq_one_letter_code
_entity_poly.pdbx_strand_id
1 'polypeptide(L)'
;MKSLRTLLLSAVLVMGLTPVAHAAESIVRSVDSFDFLVDYSGSMMMKSPTLKAPKIDVAKQVLTKVNNAIPDLGYMASLHTFAPAATLLPGAAWNQSVMDQSLASLRDDLAIFGRLTPMGNGLAALAPEYAAMARPTAVIIASDGMSNRGVDPVAEAAAIYQSQPGLCFHIVSLAEAGSEGEATLNKIAALNNCTVMVNAADLLTSQQAVDQFVADVFYDTVVEEAIILHGVNFAFDSYALDSKAMGILNEVASILKSRPGVTVTLEGWTDSIGTDAYNKGLSQRRADAVKNYLIQQGIPAQNLLAVGMGKSFKYDNSTAEGRYLNRRVELIFN
;
A
#
# COMPACT_ATOMS: atom_id res chain seq x y z
N MET A 1 5.99 -7.33 17.03
CA MET A 1 5.32 -6.22 17.75
C MET A 1 5.84 -4.88 17.23
N LYS A 2 5.39 -4.44 16.04
CA LYS A 2 5.60 -3.04 15.65
C LYS A 2 4.52 -2.23 16.38
N SER A 3 4.97 -1.30 17.21
CA SER A 3 4.12 -0.43 18.01
C SER A 3 3.21 0.36 17.08
N LEU A 4 1.91 0.04 17.12
CA LEU A 4 0.86 0.89 16.57
C LEU A 4 0.88 2.17 17.41
N ARG A 5 1.58 3.20 16.93
CA ARG A 5 1.49 4.54 17.50
C ARG A 5 0.21 5.16 16.95
N THR A 6 -0.89 4.90 17.65
CA THR A 6 -2.14 5.64 17.49
C THR A 6 -1.86 7.09 17.87
N LEU A 7 -1.57 7.93 16.88
CA LEU A 7 -1.63 9.38 17.04
C LEU A 7 -3.11 9.75 17.05
N LEU A 8 -3.70 9.74 18.26
CA LEU A 8 -4.91 10.49 18.55
C LEU A 8 -4.60 11.98 18.29
N LEU A 9 -4.95 12.47 17.10
CA LEU A 9 -5.11 13.91 16.90
C LEU A 9 -6.42 14.32 17.59
N SER A 10 -6.33 14.64 18.88
CA SER A 10 -7.31 15.47 19.54
C SER A 10 -7.27 16.85 18.87
N ALA A 11 -8.26 17.12 18.02
CA ALA A 11 -8.53 18.45 17.49
C ALA A 11 -9.01 19.36 18.63
N VAL A 12 -8.06 19.86 19.43
CA VAL A 12 -8.31 21.00 20.31
C VAL A 12 -8.34 22.23 19.41
N LEU A 13 -9.53 22.75 19.16
CA LEU A 13 -9.76 24.02 18.49
C LEU A 13 -9.24 25.16 19.38
N VAL A 14 -7.94 25.39 19.40
CA VAL A 14 -7.33 26.62 19.91
C VAL A 14 -7.35 27.62 18.75
N MET A 15 -8.08 28.72 18.89
CA MET A 15 -7.97 29.90 18.01
C MET A 15 -6.61 30.57 18.21
N GLY A 16 -5.54 29.90 17.77
CA GLY A 16 -4.19 30.41 17.66
C GLY A 16 -3.68 30.10 16.25
N LEU A 17 -3.07 31.11 15.61
CA LEU A 17 -2.47 31.08 14.27
C LEU A 17 -1.25 30.14 14.22
N THR A 18 -1.45 28.84 14.43
CA THR A 18 -0.45 27.82 14.15
C THR A 18 -0.73 27.22 12.78
N PRO A 19 0.29 26.97 11.94
CA PRO A 19 0.10 26.23 10.70
C PRO A 19 -0.43 24.83 11.04
N VAL A 20 -1.66 24.54 10.63
CA VAL A 20 -2.26 23.20 10.79
C VAL A 20 -1.76 22.33 9.64
N ALA A 21 -0.85 21.42 9.95
CA ALA A 21 -0.48 20.34 9.04
C ALA A 21 -1.74 19.52 8.73
N HIS A 22 -2.13 19.45 7.46
CA HIS A 22 -3.17 18.54 7.01
C HIS A 22 -2.46 17.42 6.27
N ALA A 23 -2.42 16.24 6.86
CA ALA A 23 -1.99 15.04 6.19
C ALA A 23 -3.07 14.62 5.19
N ALA A 24 -2.74 14.57 3.90
CA ALA A 24 -3.52 13.81 2.93
C ALA A 24 -2.95 12.39 2.93
N GLU A 25 -3.72 11.43 3.43
CA GLU A 25 -3.35 10.01 3.31
C GLU A 25 -3.63 9.57 1.88
N SER A 26 -2.58 9.14 1.17
CA SER A 26 -2.71 8.45 -0.11
C SER A 26 -2.12 7.04 0.03
N ILE A 27 -2.59 6.12 -0.80
CA ILE A 27 -2.08 4.74 -0.83
C ILE A 27 -1.28 4.54 -2.11
N VAL A 28 -0.14 3.88 -1.98
CA VAL A 28 0.71 3.46 -3.10
C VAL A 28 0.95 1.98 -3.02
N ARG A 29 1.04 1.29 -4.15
CA ARG A 29 1.28 -0.16 -4.14
C ARG A 29 2.65 -0.47 -3.54
N SER A 30 2.71 -1.45 -2.64
CA SER A 30 3.97 -1.95 -2.05
C SER A 30 4.57 -3.09 -2.89
N VAL A 31 3.75 -3.74 -3.73
CA VAL A 31 4.15 -4.75 -4.69
C VAL A 31 3.67 -4.39 -6.10
N ASP A 32 4.46 -4.74 -7.11
CA ASP A 32 4.10 -4.57 -8.52
C ASP A 32 3.31 -5.78 -9.05
N SER A 33 3.49 -6.95 -8.44
CA SER A 33 2.72 -8.14 -8.78
C SER A 33 2.43 -9.06 -7.59
N PHE A 34 1.45 -9.94 -7.75
CA PHE A 34 1.15 -10.98 -6.77
C PHE A 34 0.66 -12.29 -7.38
N ASP A 35 0.83 -13.37 -6.63
CA ASP A 35 0.32 -14.70 -6.96
C ASP A 35 -0.52 -15.23 -5.81
N PHE A 36 -1.74 -15.69 -6.11
CA PHE A 36 -2.43 -16.59 -5.19
C PHE A 36 -1.95 -18.02 -5.46
N LEU A 37 -1.25 -18.60 -4.49
CA LEU A 37 -0.72 -19.96 -4.58
C LEU A 37 -1.52 -20.89 -3.68
N VAL A 38 -2.43 -21.66 -4.27
CA VAL A 38 -3.39 -22.48 -3.53
C VAL A 38 -2.92 -23.92 -3.39
N ASP A 39 -2.93 -24.42 -2.17
CA ASP A 39 -2.78 -25.85 -1.90
C ASP A 39 -4.04 -26.59 -2.37
N TYR A 40 -3.87 -27.45 -3.36
CA TYR A 40 -4.96 -28.20 -3.97
C TYR A 40 -4.94 -29.71 -3.66
N SER A 41 -4.25 -30.07 -2.58
CA SER A 41 -4.04 -31.43 -2.11
C SER A 41 -5.28 -32.08 -1.47
N GLY A 42 -5.17 -33.38 -1.18
CA GLY A 42 -6.21 -34.13 -0.48
C GLY A 42 -6.42 -33.66 0.96
N SER A 43 -5.38 -33.19 1.66
CA SER A 43 -5.53 -32.65 3.03
C SER A 43 -6.42 -31.40 3.02
N MET A 44 -6.34 -30.57 1.98
CA MET A 44 -7.20 -29.40 1.78
C MET A 44 -8.65 -29.75 1.45
N MET A 45 -8.91 -30.91 0.85
CA MET A 45 -10.27 -31.43 0.63
C MET A 45 -10.93 -31.96 1.91
N MET A 46 -10.14 -32.15 2.98
CA MET A 46 -10.68 -32.60 4.27
C MET A 46 -11.34 -31.47 5.05
N LYS A 47 -12.38 -31.83 5.80
CA LYS A 47 -13.04 -30.95 6.75
C LYS A 47 -12.10 -30.57 7.89
N SER A 48 -11.87 -29.28 8.11
CA SER A 48 -11.13 -28.80 9.28
C SER A 48 -11.96 -29.02 10.56
N PRO A 49 -11.36 -29.63 11.61
CA PRO A 49 -11.97 -29.70 12.92
C PRO A 49 -12.34 -28.33 13.50
N THR A 50 -11.54 -27.30 13.24
CA THR A 50 -11.77 -25.95 13.78
C THR A 50 -12.79 -25.17 12.95
N LEU A 51 -12.61 -25.13 11.62
CA LEU A 51 -13.45 -24.33 10.71
C LEU A 51 -14.81 -24.99 10.39
N LYS A 52 -14.95 -26.29 10.66
CA LYS A 52 -16.16 -27.09 10.37
C LYS A 52 -16.58 -27.09 8.89
N ALA A 53 -15.66 -26.82 7.97
CA ALA A 53 -15.85 -26.86 6.51
C ALA A 53 -14.61 -27.50 5.83
N PRO A 54 -14.72 -27.98 4.57
CA PRO A 54 -13.55 -28.34 3.77
C PRO A 54 -12.57 -27.15 3.72
N LYS A 55 -11.28 -27.40 3.94
CA LYS A 55 -10.29 -26.31 3.99
C LYS A 55 -10.18 -25.59 2.64
N ILE A 56 -10.29 -26.31 1.52
CA ILE A 56 -10.28 -25.70 0.18
C ILE A 56 -11.45 -24.73 -0.03
N ASP A 57 -12.63 -25.03 0.52
CA ASP A 57 -13.78 -24.13 0.45
C ASP A 57 -13.50 -22.84 1.26
N VAL A 58 -12.95 -22.97 2.46
CA VAL A 58 -12.51 -21.81 3.26
C VAL A 58 -11.42 -21.02 2.53
N ALA A 59 -10.42 -21.67 1.94
CA ALA A 59 -9.36 -21.03 1.18
C ALA A 59 -9.91 -20.18 0.02
N LYS A 60 -10.88 -20.72 -0.74
CA LYS A 60 -11.57 -19.96 -1.79
C LYS A 60 -12.27 -18.73 -1.23
N GLN A 61 -13.06 -18.91 -0.17
CA GLN A 61 -13.82 -17.81 0.42
C GLN A 61 -12.91 -16.69 0.94
N VAL A 62 -11.82 -17.02 1.64
CA VAL A 62 -10.89 -16.00 2.18
C VAL A 62 -10.09 -15.35 1.07
N LEU A 63 -9.63 -16.07 0.05
CA LEU A 63 -8.92 -15.47 -1.07
C LEU A 63 -9.82 -14.59 -1.93
N THR A 64 -11.09 -14.95 -2.12
CA THR A 64 -12.09 -14.07 -2.74
C THR A 64 -12.31 -12.81 -1.91
N LYS A 65 -12.40 -12.91 -0.58
CA LYS A 65 -12.50 -11.74 0.30
C LYS A 65 -11.27 -10.83 0.19
N VAL A 66 -10.07 -11.42 0.20
CA VAL A 66 -8.81 -10.69 0.03
C VAL A 66 -8.78 -10.02 -1.34
N ASN A 67 -9.05 -10.75 -2.43
CA ASN A 67 -9.11 -10.20 -3.80
C ASN A 67 -10.05 -9.00 -3.88
N ASN A 68 -11.22 -9.09 -3.25
CA ASN A 68 -12.23 -8.03 -3.28
C ASN A 68 -11.89 -6.80 -2.44
N ALA A 69 -10.91 -6.90 -1.54
CA ALA A 69 -10.43 -5.79 -0.73
C ALA A 69 -9.16 -5.13 -1.29
N ILE A 70 -8.50 -5.71 -2.31
CA ILE A 70 -7.33 -5.11 -2.96
C ILE A 70 -7.75 -3.82 -3.69
N PRO A 71 -7.14 -2.65 -3.40
CA PRO A 71 -7.44 -1.41 -4.11
C PRO A 71 -6.84 -1.44 -5.53
N ASP A 72 -7.51 -0.94 -6.56
CA ASP A 72 -6.96 -0.95 -7.92
C ASP A 72 -5.83 0.08 -8.10
N LEU A 73 -4.59 -0.39 -7.93
CA LEU A 73 -3.34 0.36 -8.11
C LEU A 73 -2.52 -0.16 -9.31
N GLY A 74 -3.15 -0.92 -10.22
CA GLY A 74 -2.52 -1.43 -11.44
C GLY A 74 -1.50 -2.56 -11.21
N TYR A 75 -1.83 -3.55 -10.38
CA TYR A 75 -1.01 -4.74 -10.15
C TYR A 75 -0.98 -5.67 -11.36
N MET A 76 0.06 -6.50 -11.46
CA MET A 76 -0.02 -7.76 -12.20
C MET A 76 -0.38 -8.92 -11.26
N ALA A 77 -1.21 -9.86 -11.69
CA ALA A 77 -1.65 -10.97 -10.86
C ALA A 77 -1.67 -12.31 -11.60
N SER A 78 -1.46 -13.39 -10.84
CA SER A 78 -1.63 -14.77 -11.27
C SER A 78 -2.32 -15.61 -10.19
N LEU A 79 -2.82 -16.79 -10.60
CA LEU A 79 -3.38 -17.80 -9.70
C LEU A 79 -2.84 -19.17 -10.10
N HIS A 80 -2.19 -19.83 -9.14
CA HIS A 80 -1.61 -21.14 -9.31
C HIS A 80 -2.05 -22.11 -8.21
N THR A 81 -1.91 -23.40 -8.49
CA THR A 81 -1.92 -24.46 -7.47
C THR A 81 -0.58 -25.17 -7.45
N PHE A 82 -0.21 -25.79 -6.33
CA PHE A 82 1.04 -26.59 -6.23
C PHE A 82 0.83 -28.08 -5.94
N ALA A 83 -0.42 -28.53 -5.74
CA ALA A 83 -0.75 -29.92 -5.43
C ALA A 83 -1.97 -30.44 -6.23
N PRO A 84 -1.89 -30.57 -7.57
CA PRO A 84 -0.69 -30.50 -8.41
C PRO A 84 -0.32 -29.07 -8.82
N ALA A 85 0.89 -28.92 -9.37
CA ALA A 85 1.33 -27.69 -10.03
C ALA A 85 0.43 -27.40 -11.24
N ALA A 86 -0.26 -26.25 -11.25
CA ALA A 86 -1.07 -25.81 -12.37
C ALA A 86 -1.23 -24.30 -12.38
N THR A 87 -1.36 -23.73 -13.58
CA THR A 87 -1.72 -22.33 -13.81
C THR A 87 -3.22 -22.25 -14.07
N LEU A 88 -3.94 -21.56 -13.20
CA LEU A 88 -5.38 -21.27 -13.36
C LEU A 88 -5.59 -19.90 -13.99
N LEU A 89 -4.73 -18.94 -13.63
CA LEU A 89 -4.65 -17.62 -14.25
C LEU A 89 -3.17 -17.29 -14.51
N PRO A 90 -2.72 -17.21 -15.78
CA PRO A 90 -1.36 -16.78 -16.08
C PRO A 90 -1.17 -15.30 -15.71
N GLY A 91 0.08 -14.89 -15.47
CA GLY A 91 0.42 -13.52 -15.12
C GLY A 91 -0.11 -12.49 -16.12
N ALA A 92 -1.03 -11.63 -15.67
CA ALA A 92 -1.65 -10.58 -16.47
C ALA A 92 -1.92 -9.34 -15.62
N ALA A 93 -2.37 -8.24 -16.23
CA ALA A 93 -2.89 -7.10 -15.48
C ALA A 93 -4.06 -7.57 -14.60
N TRP A 94 -4.02 -7.22 -13.31
CA TRP A 94 -5.00 -7.67 -12.35
C TRP A 94 -6.40 -7.16 -12.72
N ASN A 95 -7.36 -8.09 -12.69
CA ASN A 95 -8.77 -7.79 -12.82
C ASN A 95 -9.51 -8.58 -11.76
N GLN A 96 -10.16 -7.86 -10.83
CA GLN A 96 -10.86 -8.44 -9.70
C GLN A 96 -11.86 -9.54 -10.11
N SER A 97 -12.68 -9.31 -11.14
CA SER A 97 -13.70 -10.27 -11.59
C SER A 97 -13.09 -11.51 -12.23
N VAL A 98 -12.03 -11.36 -13.03
CA VAL A 98 -11.32 -12.51 -13.63
C VAL A 98 -10.67 -13.36 -12.55
N MET A 99 -10.07 -12.72 -11.53
CA MET A 99 -9.50 -13.45 -10.40
C MET A 99 -10.57 -14.20 -9.60
N ASP A 100 -11.72 -13.57 -9.32
CA ASP A 100 -12.85 -14.22 -8.64
C ASP A 100 -13.37 -15.44 -9.42
N GLN A 101 -13.51 -15.32 -10.74
CA GLN A 101 -13.92 -16.44 -11.61
C GLN A 101 -12.88 -17.57 -11.58
N SER A 102 -11.59 -17.22 -11.56
CA SER A 102 -10.49 -18.19 -11.52
C SER A 102 -10.47 -18.93 -10.17
N LEU A 103 -10.66 -18.22 -9.05
CA LEU A 103 -10.80 -18.82 -7.72
C LEU A 103 -12.05 -19.72 -7.63
N ALA A 104 -13.17 -19.31 -8.23
CA ALA A 104 -14.39 -20.10 -8.26
C ALA A 104 -14.23 -21.44 -9.03
N SER A 105 -13.28 -21.51 -9.97
CA SER A 105 -12.99 -22.73 -10.74
C SER A 105 -12.39 -23.87 -9.91
N LEU A 106 -11.83 -23.56 -8.73
CA LEU A 106 -11.32 -24.55 -7.80
C LEU A 106 -12.50 -25.39 -7.25
N ARG A 107 -12.52 -26.67 -7.59
CA ARG A 107 -13.46 -27.65 -7.04
C ARG A 107 -13.12 -28.05 -5.60
N ASP A 108 -14.14 -28.37 -4.81
CA ASP A 108 -14.05 -28.80 -3.41
C ASP A 108 -14.40 -30.28 -3.20
N ASP A 109 -14.67 -31.01 -4.27
CA ASP A 109 -15.21 -32.38 -4.27
C ASP A 109 -14.23 -33.42 -4.81
N LEU A 110 -12.93 -33.13 -4.76
CA LEU A 110 -11.91 -34.03 -5.32
C LEU A 110 -11.57 -35.20 -4.39
N ALA A 111 -11.11 -36.31 -4.98
CA ALA A 111 -10.72 -37.50 -4.23
C ALA A 111 -9.61 -37.19 -3.21
N ILE A 112 -9.82 -37.54 -1.95
CA ILE A 112 -8.87 -37.29 -0.86
C ILE A 112 -7.71 -38.30 -0.86
N PHE A 113 -8.04 -39.59 -0.99
CA PHE A 113 -7.06 -40.67 -0.88
C PHE A 113 -6.05 -40.65 -2.03
N GLY A 114 -4.77 -40.77 -1.68
CA GLY A 114 -3.66 -40.78 -2.65
C GLY A 114 -3.19 -39.41 -3.12
N ARG A 115 -3.86 -38.32 -2.71
CA ARG A 115 -3.47 -36.93 -3.03
C ARG A 115 -2.69 -36.28 -1.90
N LEU A 116 -1.46 -36.75 -1.70
CA LEU A 116 -0.48 -36.09 -0.84
C LEU A 116 -0.11 -34.70 -1.37
N THR A 117 0.62 -33.92 -0.57
CA THR A 117 0.94 -32.50 -0.84
C THR A 117 2.37 -32.38 -1.34
N PRO A 118 2.65 -32.42 -2.66
CA PRO A 118 4.00 -32.26 -3.17
C PRO A 118 4.42 -30.78 -3.19
N MET A 119 4.32 -30.06 -2.06
CA MET A 119 4.52 -28.60 -2.01
C MET A 119 5.88 -28.18 -2.55
N GLY A 120 6.98 -28.83 -2.13
CA GLY A 120 8.31 -28.52 -2.65
C GLY A 120 8.40 -28.76 -4.16
N ASN A 121 7.85 -29.85 -4.68
CA ASN A 121 7.85 -30.09 -6.12
C ASN A 121 6.98 -29.09 -6.90
N GLY A 122 5.85 -28.65 -6.33
CA GLY A 122 4.99 -27.67 -6.96
C GLY A 122 5.60 -26.27 -6.97
N LEU A 123 6.26 -25.87 -5.87
CA LEU A 123 7.07 -24.66 -5.81
C LEU A 123 8.19 -24.68 -6.86
N ALA A 124 8.93 -25.79 -6.96
CA ALA A 124 9.99 -25.96 -7.96
C ALA A 124 9.44 -25.86 -9.40
N ALA A 125 8.26 -26.43 -9.65
CA ALA A 125 7.61 -26.38 -10.97
C ALA A 125 7.17 -24.97 -11.36
N LEU A 126 6.82 -24.12 -10.38
CA LEU A 126 6.39 -22.73 -10.58
C LEU A 126 7.54 -21.72 -10.54
N ALA A 127 8.78 -22.15 -10.25
CA ALA A 127 9.94 -21.26 -10.22
C ALA A 127 10.12 -20.42 -11.50
N PRO A 128 9.87 -20.93 -12.73
CA PRO A 128 9.91 -20.10 -13.94
C PRO A 128 8.86 -19.00 -13.98
N GLU A 129 7.65 -19.26 -13.47
CA GLU A 129 6.58 -18.26 -13.37
C GLU A 129 7.02 -17.13 -12.43
N TYR A 130 7.56 -17.49 -11.27
CA TYR A 130 8.05 -16.50 -10.30
C TYR A 130 9.22 -15.66 -10.82
N ALA A 131 10.04 -16.20 -11.72
CA ALA A 131 11.12 -15.45 -12.37
C ALA A 131 10.60 -14.40 -13.37
N ALA A 132 9.39 -14.59 -13.93
CA ALA A 132 8.79 -13.68 -14.90
C ALA A 132 7.95 -12.55 -14.26
N MET A 133 7.67 -12.62 -12.96
CA MET A 133 6.82 -11.67 -12.24
C MET A 133 7.51 -10.31 -12.00
N ALA A 134 6.74 -9.23 -12.07
CA ALA A 134 7.20 -7.87 -11.78
C ALA A 134 7.55 -7.69 -10.29
N ARG A 135 8.65 -7.01 -9.97
CA ARG A 135 9.17 -6.87 -8.60
C ARG A 135 8.86 -5.47 -8.04
N PRO A 136 8.53 -5.33 -6.73
CA PRO A 136 8.40 -6.40 -5.73
C PRO A 136 7.19 -7.32 -5.97
N THR A 137 7.26 -8.57 -5.53
CA THR A 137 6.22 -9.60 -5.73
C THR A 137 5.77 -10.21 -4.41
N ALA A 138 4.46 -10.32 -4.21
CA ALA A 138 3.87 -11.13 -3.14
C ALA A 138 3.39 -12.49 -3.65
N VAL A 139 3.84 -13.60 -3.05
CA VAL A 139 3.27 -14.93 -3.27
C VAL A 139 2.50 -15.34 -2.03
N ILE A 140 1.17 -15.38 -2.13
CA ILE A 140 0.28 -15.68 -1.00
C ILE A 140 -0.06 -17.18 -1.04
N ILE A 141 0.55 -17.93 -0.13
CA ILE A 141 0.33 -19.37 0.01
C ILE A 141 -0.91 -19.61 0.88
N ALA A 142 -1.93 -20.25 0.32
CA ALA A 142 -3.10 -20.72 1.07
C ALA A 142 -3.02 -22.24 1.25
N SER A 143 -2.65 -22.69 2.44
CA SER A 143 -2.33 -24.11 2.70
C SER A 143 -2.55 -24.49 4.17
N ASP A 144 -2.73 -25.79 4.41
CA ASP A 144 -2.64 -26.38 5.75
C ASP A 144 -1.26 -26.93 6.09
N GLY A 145 -0.33 -26.95 5.12
CA GLY A 145 1.04 -27.44 5.25
C GLY A 145 1.18 -28.94 5.50
N MET A 146 0.09 -29.72 5.44
CA MET A 146 0.10 -31.12 5.89
C MET A 146 0.42 -32.09 4.76
N SER A 147 0.77 -33.33 5.14
CA SER A 147 0.89 -34.46 4.22
C SER A 147 1.91 -34.25 3.09
N ASN A 148 2.98 -33.52 3.39
CA ASN A 148 4.02 -33.20 2.43
C ASN A 148 4.75 -34.45 1.93
N ARG A 149 5.13 -34.47 0.65
CA ARG A 149 5.96 -35.52 0.03
C ARG A 149 6.92 -34.95 -1.00
N GLY A 150 7.97 -35.71 -1.30
CA GLY A 150 8.92 -35.35 -2.34
C GLY A 150 9.95 -34.35 -1.83
N VAL A 151 10.16 -33.27 -2.58
CA VAL A 151 11.14 -32.23 -2.21
C VAL A 151 10.68 -31.51 -0.94
N ASP A 152 11.64 -31.21 -0.05
CA ASP A 152 11.37 -30.43 1.16
C ASP A 152 10.85 -29.03 0.80
N PRO A 153 9.60 -28.68 1.17
CA PRO A 153 9.01 -27.40 0.82
C PRO A 153 9.74 -26.20 1.41
N VAL A 154 10.33 -26.34 2.60
CA VAL A 154 11.05 -25.22 3.25
C VAL A 154 12.35 -24.95 2.50
N ALA A 155 13.08 -26.01 2.14
CA ALA A 155 14.31 -25.89 1.36
C ALA A 155 14.05 -25.29 -0.03
N GLU A 156 12.97 -25.72 -0.71
CA GLU A 156 12.62 -25.18 -2.02
C GLU A 156 12.18 -23.71 -1.93
N ALA A 157 11.31 -23.35 -0.98
CA ALA A 157 10.93 -21.96 -0.76
C ALA A 157 12.15 -21.07 -0.46
N ALA A 158 13.12 -21.57 0.31
CA ALA A 158 14.37 -20.87 0.58
C ALA A 158 15.20 -20.66 -0.69
N ALA A 159 15.29 -21.67 -1.57
CA ALA A 159 15.99 -21.57 -2.85
C ALA A 159 15.32 -20.55 -3.80
N ILE A 160 13.99 -20.54 -3.87
CA ILE A 160 13.24 -19.54 -4.64
C ILE A 160 13.50 -18.15 -4.07
N TYR A 161 13.36 -17.96 -2.75
CA TYR A 161 13.61 -16.66 -2.14
C TYR A 161 15.02 -16.13 -2.41
N GLN A 162 16.04 -16.98 -2.29
CA GLN A 162 17.44 -16.60 -2.56
C GLN A 162 17.69 -16.26 -4.03
N SER A 163 17.01 -16.94 -4.96
CA SER A 163 17.18 -16.73 -6.40
C SER A 163 16.28 -15.63 -6.98
N GLN A 164 15.27 -15.17 -6.23
CA GLN A 164 14.27 -14.20 -6.67
C GLN A 164 14.23 -12.96 -5.75
N PRO A 165 15.18 -12.01 -5.89
CA PRO A 165 15.18 -10.77 -5.13
C PRO A 165 13.87 -9.99 -5.32
N GLY A 166 13.30 -9.52 -4.22
CA GLY A 166 12.02 -8.80 -4.21
C GLY A 166 10.78 -9.68 -4.20
N LEU A 167 10.92 -11.01 -4.16
CA LEU A 167 9.81 -11.93 -3.86
C LEU A 167 9.63 -12.08 -2.35
N CYS A 168 8.37 -12.06 -1.91
CA CYS A 168 7.99 -12.34 -0.52
C CYS A 168 6.91 -13.42 -0.47
N PHE A 169 7.10 -14.45 0.37
CA PHE A 169 6.02 -15.39 0.69
C PHE A 169 5.15 -14.84 1.82
N HIS A 170 3.85 -14.79 1.59
CA HIS A 170 2.83 -14.52 2.59
C HIS A 170 2.01 -15.79 2.81
N ILE A 171 1.40 -15.95 3.99
CA ILE A 171 0.72 -17.20 4.34
C ILE A 171 -0.68 -16.90 4.85
N VAL A 172 -1.66 -17.51 4.18
CA VAL A 172 -3.01 -17.73 4.71
C VAL A 172 -3.05 -19.17 5.22
N SER A 173 -2.92 -19.34 6.54
CA SER A 173 -2.80 -20.64 7.17
C SER A 173 -4.16 -21.28 7.42
N LEU A 174 -4.33 -22.52 6.94
CA LEU A 174 -5.44 -23.42 7.26
C LEU A 174 -4.99 -24.59 8.14
N ALA A 175 -3.79 -24.50 8.72
CA ALA A 175 -3.24 -25.53 9.58
C ALA A 175 -3.96 -25.57 10.93
N GLU A 176 -4.08 -26.77 11.49
CA GLU A 176 -4.53 -26.94 12.88
C GLU A 176 -3.37 -26.63 13.84
N ALA A 177 -3.67 -26.02 14.99
CA ALA A 177 -2.65 -25.67 15.99
C ALA A 177 -1.90 -26.91 16.49
N GLY A 178 -0.58 -26.81 16.56
CA GLY A 178 0.34 -27.90 16.94
C GLY A 178 0.58 -28.95 15.85
N SER A 179 0.05 -28.76 14.64
CA SER A 179 0.23 -29.71 13.55
C SER A 179 1.61 -29.59 12.88
N GLU A 180 2.04 -30.67 12.21
CA GLU A 180 3.23 -30.65 11.34
C GLU A 180 3.12 -29.58 10.25
N GLY A 181 1.90 -29.36 9.74
CA GLY A 181 1.64 -28.36 8.72
C GLY A 181 1.82 -26.93 9.22
N GLU A 182 1.38 -26.63 10.44
CA GLU A 182 1.66 -25.33 11.07
C GLU A 182 3.18 -25.11 11.21
N ALA A 183 3.92 -26.13 11.65
CA ALA A 183 5.37 -26.03 11.76
C ALA A 183 6.06 -25.81 10.40
N THR A 184 5.55 -26.42 9.33
CA THR A 184 6.04 -26.23 7.96
C THR A 184 5.80 -24.81 7.46
N LEU A 185 4.58 -24.30 7.61
CA LEU A 185 4.22 -22.94 7.20
C LEU A 185 4.99 -21.89 8.01
N ASN A 186 5.14 -22.08 9.32
CA ASN A 186 5.94 -21.18 10.16
C ASN A 186 7.40 -21.09 9.70
N LYS A 187 7.99 -22.21 9.25
CA LYS A 187 9.35 -22.22 8.72
C LYS A 187 9.46 -21.47 7.40
N ILE A 188 8.47 -21.62 6.50
CA ILE A 188 8.41 -20.85 5.25
C ILE A 188 8.25 -19.36 5.55
N ALA A 189 7.35 -18.99 6.47
CA ALA A 189 7.15 -17.60 6.88
C ALA A 189 8.41 -16.97 7.49
N ALA A 190 9.22 -17.76 8.19
CA ALA A 190 10.48 -17.29 8.75
C ALA A 190 11.58 -17.03 7.69
N LEU A 191 11.37 -17.42 6.43
CA LEU A 191 12.33 -17.15 5.35
C LEU A 191 12.36 -15.68 4.95
N ASN A 192 11.21 -14.99 4.97
CA ASN A 192 11.12 -13.59 4.57
C ASN A 192 10.81 -12.68 5.77
N ASN A 193 11.56 -11.59 5.90
CA ASN A 193 11.25 -10.54 6.89
C ASN A 193 9.95 -9.77 6.58
N CYS A 194 9.48 -9.83 5.34
CA CYS A 194 8.25 -9.19 4.87
C CYS A 194 7.02 -10.09 5.00
N THR A 195 7.16 -11.34 5.44
CA THR A 195 6.01 -12.25 5.50
C THR A 195 4.92 -11.69 6.40
N VAL A 196 3.71 -11.68 5.86
CA VAL A 196 2.47 -11.55 6.62
C VAL A 196 1.86 -12.94 6.68
N MET A 197 1.70 -13.47 7.89
CA MET A 197 1.05 -14.75 8.14
C MET A 197 -0.22 -14.52 8.95
N VAL A 198 -1.34 -15.05 8.47
CA VAL A 198 -2.67 -14.90 9.08
C VAL A 198 -3.40 -16.23 9.08
N ASN A 199 -4.25 -16.47 10.08
CA ASN A 199 -5.12 -17.65 10.09
C ASN A 199 -6.34 -17.39 9.18
N ALA A 200 -6.70 -18.38 8.35
CA ALA A 200 -7.87 -18.26 7.49
C ALA A 200 -9.18 -18.05 8.28
N ALA A 201 -9.28 -18.55 9.52
CA ALA A 201 -10.42 -18.30 10.39
C ALA A 201 -10.62 -16.80 10.67
N ASP A 202 -9.52 -16.06 10.85
CA ASP A 202 -9.56 -14.62 11.12
C ASP A 202 -10.06 -13.86 9.90
N LEU A 203 -9.52 -14.17 8.71
CA LEU A 203 -9.97 -13.58 7.45
C LEU A 203 -11.43 -13.95 7.12
N LEU A 204 -11.85 -15.16 7.47
CA LEU A 204 -13.21 -15.62 7.22
C LEU A 204 -14.23 -14.85 8.06
N THR A 205 -13.89 -14.50 9.31
CA THR A 205 -14.83 -13.97 10.30
C THR A 205 -14.69 -12.46 10.56
N SER A 206 -13.56 -11.84 10.19
CA SER A 206 -13.28 -10.44 10.48
C SER A 206 -12.91 -9.66 9.23
N GLN A 207 -13.77 -8.70 8.84
CA GLN A 207 -13.44 -7.76 7.75
C GLN A 207 -12.20 -6.94 8.09
N GLN A 208 -12.02 -6.55 9.36
CA GLN A 208 -10.81 -5.84 9.79
C GLN A 208 -9.54 -6.67 9.57
N ALA A 209 -9.60 -8.00 9.77
CA ALA A 209 -8.45 -8.87 9.50
C ALA A 209 -8.14 -8.94 8.00
N VAL A 210 -9.18 -8.93 7.14
CA VAL A 210 -9.02 -8.83 5.68
C VAL A 210 -8.38 -7.50 5.30
N ASP A 211 -8.93 -6.39 5.78
CA ASP A 211 -8.43 -5.05 5.46
C ASP A 211 -6.97 -4.88 5.91
N GLN A 212 -6.63 -5.37 7.11
CA GLN A 212 -5.27 -5.33 7.65
C GLN A 212 -4.31 -6.22 6.83
N PHE A 213 -4.72 -7.45 6.50
CA PHE A 213 -3.90 -8.33 5.66
C PHE A 213 -3.66 -7.70 4.28
N VAL A 214 -4.68 -7.07 3.69
CA VAL A 214 -4.52 -6.41 2.39
C VAL A 214 -3.58 -5.21 2.50
N ALA A 215 -3.73 -4.38 3.54
CA ALA A 215 -2.83 -3.26 3.78
C ALA A 215 -1.37 -3.75 3.94
N ASP A 216 -1.13 -4.71 4.81
CA ASP A 216 0.23 -5.18 5.10
C ASP A 216 0.92 -5.88 3.92
N VAL A 217 0.16 -6.36 2.93
CA VAL A 217 0.70 -7.10 1.78
C VAL A 217 0.78 -6.26 0.50
N PHE A 218 -0.22 -5.43 0.21
CA PHE A 218 -0.40 -4.89 -1.15
C PHE A 218 -0.08 -3.41 -1.29
N TYR A 219 -0.23 -2.59 -0.25
CA TYR A 219 -0.03 -1.15 -0.36
C TYR A 219 0.58 -0.53 0.90
N ASP A 220 1.31 0.55 0.72
CA ASP A 220 1.73 1.43 1.80
C ASP A 220 0.82 2.66 1.85
N THR A 221 0.47 3.09 3.06
CA THR A 221 -0.11 4.41 3.27
C THR A 221 1.02 5.43 3.33
N VAL A 222 1.11 6.25 2.31
CA VAL A 222 1.96 7.44 2.34
C VAL A 222 1.14 8.60 2.88
N VAL A 223 1.57 9.06 4.04
CA VAL A 223 1.11 10.32 4.59
C VAL A 223 1.90 11.41 3.86
N GLU A 224 1.29 12.05 2.86
CA GLU A 224 1.85 13.30 2.35
C GLU A 224 1.68 14.33 3.48
N GLU A 225 2.79 14.63 4.17
CA GLU A 225 2.82 15.69 5.17
C GLU A 225 2.72 17.01 4.39
N ALA A 226 1.50 17.53 4.20
CA ALA A 226 1.29 18.84 3.60
C ALA A 226 1.17 19.90 4.71
N ILE A 227 2.10 20.85 4.73
CA ILE A 227 1.97 22.04 5.57
C ILE A 227 1.24 23.10 4.75
N ILE A 228 -0.04 23.33 5.08
CA ILE A 228 -0.76 24.49 4.58
C ILE A 228 -0.28 25.71 5.38
N LEU A 229 0.37 26.65 4.68
CA LEU A 229 0.86 27.88 5.30
C LEU A 229 -0.29 28.86 5.51
N HIS A 230 -1.13 28.60 6.51
CA HIS A 230 -2.19 29.51 6.92
C HIS A 230 -1.59 30.86 7.31
N GLY A 231 -1.88 31.91 6.53
CA GLY A 231 -1.33 33.26 6.74
C GLY A 231 -0.18 33.63 5.80
N VAL A 232 0.31 32.72 4.95
CA VAL A 232 1.08 33.05 3.74
C VAL A 232 0.09 33.14 2.56
N ASN A 233 -0.82 34.10 2.68
CA ASN A 233 -1.81 34.42 1.67
C ASN A 233 -1.40 35.68 0.92
N PHE A 234 -1.84 35.80 -0.32
CA PHE A 234 -1.50 36.95 -1.14
C PHE A 234 -2.70 37.88 -1.33
N ALA A 235 -2.43 39.18 -1.35
CA ALA A 235 -3.39 40.16 -1.82
C ALA A 235 -3.82 39.85 -3.26
N PHE A 236 -4.99 40.38 -3.66
CA PHE A 236 -5.46 40.23 -5.04
C PHE A 236 -4.38 40.73 -6.01
N ASP A 237 -4.12 39.94 -7.05
CA ASP A 237 -3.11 40.20 -8.08
C ASP A 237 -1.66 40.41 -7.60
N SER A 238 -1.33 39.91 -6.40
CA SER A 238 0.01 40.07 -5.80
C SER A 238 0.73 38.75 -5.56
N TYR A 239 2.05 38.84 -5.49
CA TYR A 239 2.99 37.81 -5.02
C TYR A 239 3.94 38.33 -3.92
N ALA A 240 3.69 39.54 -3.40
CA ALA A 240 4.49 40.11 -2.32
C ALA A 240 4.18 39.38 -0.99
N LEU A 241 5.24 39.01 -0.26
CA LEU A 241 5.13 38.46 1.09
C LEU A 241 5.07 39.63 2.09
N ASP A 242 4.05 39.66 2.94
CA ASP A 242 3.98 40.63 4.04
C ASP A 242 4.78 40.14 5.27
N SER A 243 4.90 40.99 6.29
CA SER A 243 5.66 40.67 7.50
C SER A 243 5.09 39.47 8.26
N LYS A 244 3.78 39.23 8.17
CA LYS A 244 3.12 38.08 8.79
C LYS A 244 3.49 36.79 8.07
N ALA A 245 3.46 36.79 6.74
CA ALA A 245 3.89 35.68 5.90
C ALA A 245 5.36 35.35 6.13
N MET A 246 6.22 36.36 6.21
CA MET A 246 7.64 36.19 6.54
C MET A 246 7.86 35.53 7.91
N GLY A 247 7.07 35.90 8.92
CA GLY A 247 7.11 35.27 10.25
C GLY A 247 6.79 33.77 10.21
N ILE A 248 5.72 33.38 9.52
CA ILE A 248 5.35 31.97 9.33
C ILE A 248 6.44 31.22 8.55
N LEU A 249 7.00 31.84 7.50
CA LEU A 249 8.07 31.22 6.72
C LEU A 249 9.38 31.04 7.50
N ASN A 250 9.61 31.81 8.57
CA ASN A 250 10.74 31.58 9.47
C ASN A 250 10.56 30.31 10.33
N GLU A 251 9.33 30.03 10.77
CA GLU A 251 8.99 28.79 11.47
C GLU A 251 9.18 27.59 10.52
N VAL A 252 8.69 27.71 9.29
CA VAL A 252 8.89 26.71 8.23
C VAL A 252 10.37 26.47 7.97
N ALA A 253 11.18 27.53 7.83
CA ALA A 253 12.62 27.39 7.63
C ALA A 253 13.29 26.66 8.82
N SER A 254 12.81 26.88 10.04
CA SER A 254 13.30 26.17 11.22
C SER A 254 12.96 24.67 11.19
N ILE A 255 11.75 24.32 10.74
CA ILE A 255 11.33 22.93 10.55
C ILE A 255 12.20 22.25 9.48
N LEU A 256 12.36 22.88 8.31
CA LEU A 256 13.17 22.33 7.21
C LEU A 256 14.64 22.15 7.61
N LYS A 257 15.21 23.06 8.40
CA LYS A 257 16.58 22.92 8.94
C LYS A 257 16.73 21.75 9.91
N SER A 258 15.68 21.38 10.64
CA SER A 258 15.71 20.24 11.57
C SER A 258 15.59 18.88 10.87
N ARG A 259 15.30 18.87 9.55
CA ARG A 259 15.12 17.66 8.73
C ARG A 259 16.07 17.65 7.53
N PRO A 260 17.38 17.39 7.74
CA PRO A 260 18.37 17.43 6.66
C PRO A 260 18.08 16.37 5.58
N GLY A 261 18.19 16.77 4.31
CA GLY A 261 17.97 15.89 3.14
C GLY A 261 16.53 15.84 2.63
N VAL A 262 15.56 16.37 3.38
CA VAL A 262 14.17 16.50 2.91
C VAL A 262 14.11 17.45 1.72
N THR A 263 13.32 17.07 0.71
CA THR A 263 12.94 17.94 -0.40
C THR A 263 11.47 18.32 -0.26
N VAL A 264 11.11 19.53 -0.66
CA VAL A 264 9.72 19.99 -0.62
C VAL A 264 9.32 20.63 -1.94
N THR A 265 8.07 20.40 -2.32
CA THR A 265 7.39 21.05 -3.43
C THR A 265 6.51 22.17 -2.90
N LEU A 266 6.71 23.38 -3.43
CA LEU A 266 5.99 24.60 -3.11
C LEU A 266 4.92 24.80 -4.18
N GLU A 267 3.68 24.48 -3.85
CA GLU A 267 2.55 24.59 -4.78
C GLU A 267 1.83 25.92 -4.62
N GLY A 268 1.94 26.78 -5.63
CA GLY A 268 1.24 28.06 -5.66
C GLY A 268 -0.19 27.92 -6.19
N TRP A 269 -1.14 28.61 -5.56
CA TRP A 269 -2.55 28.62 -5.96
C TRP A 269 -3.12 30.04 -6.04
N THR A 270 -4.14 30.21 -6.89
CA THR A 270 -4.92 31.43 -7.05
C THR A 270 -6.40 31.19 -6.77
N ASP A 271 -7.18 32.26 -6.67
CA ASP A 271 -8.64 32.16 -6.76
C ASP A 271 -9.08 31.98 -8.23
N SER A 272 -10.40 31.92 -8.45
CA SER A 272 -10.97 31.66 -9.78
C SER A 272 -10.98 32.85 -10.73
N ILE A 273 -10.59 34.06 -10.30
CA ILE A 273 -10.73 35.30 -11.10
C ILE A 273 -9.60 35.39 -12.14
N GLY A 274 -9.96 35.74 -13.38
CA GLY A 274 -9.02 35.89 -14.50
C GLY A 274 -8.89 34.63 -15.36
N THR A 275 -8.03 34.67 -16.39
CA THR A 275 -7.82 33.53 -17.30
C THR A 275 -6.97 32.44 -16.66
N ASP A 276 -7.06 31.21 -17.16
CA ASP A 276 -6.27 30.09 -16.61
C ASP A 276 -4.77 30.30 -16.87
N ALA A 277 -4.40 30.78 -18.06
CA ALA A 277 -3.02 31.12 -18.39
C ALA A 277 -2.44 32.19 -17.46
N TYR A 278 -3.24 33.22 -17.14
CA TYR A 278 -2.84 34.26 -16.19
C TYR A 278 -2.60 33.70 -14.79
N ASN A 279 -3.57 32.91 -14.30
CA ASN A 279 -3.50 32.33 -12.97
C ASN A 279 -2.37 31.29 -12.83
N LYS A 280 -2.05 30.56 -13.90
CA LYS A 280 -0.87 29.67 -13.95
C LYS A 280 0.44 30.44 -13.79
N GLY A 281 0.56 31.60 -14.43
CA GLY A 281 1.72 32.47 -14.26
C GLY A 281 1.80 33.14 -12.88
N LEU A 282 0.66 33.59 -12.34
CA LEU A 282 0.60 34.24 -11.03
C LEU A 282 0.89 33.25 -9.90
N SER A 283 0.34 32.03 -9.96
CA SER A 283 0.62 30.99 -8.99
C SER A 283 2.10 30.59 -8.97
N GLN A 284 2.74 30.50 -10.14
CA GLN A 284 4.18 30.22 -10.23
C GLN A 284 4.99 31.31 -9.52
N ARG A 285 4.71 32.59 -9.79
CA ARG A 285 5.40 33.71 -9.12
C ARG A 285 5.25 33.68 -7.59
N ARG A 286 4.10 33.22 -7.08
CA ARG A 286 3.87 33.05 -5.64
C ARG A 286 4.72 31.93 -5.05
N ALA A 287 4.76 30.78 -5.71
CA ALA A 287 5.62 29.67 -5.31
C ALA A 287 7.11 30.08 -5.33
N ASP A 288 7.54 30.79 -6.38
CA ASP A 288 8.90 31.31 -6.51
C ASP A 288 9.24 32.34 -5.42
N ALA A 289 8.29 33.22 -5.05
CA ALA A 289 8.49 34.18 -3.96
C ALA A 289 8.76 33.49 -2.62
N VAL A 290 7.97 32.45 -2.30
CA VAL A 290 8.17 31.63 -1.10
C VAL A 290 9.51 30.88 -1.17
N LYS A 291 9.84 30.27 -2.32
CA LYS A 291 11.11 29.58 -2.55
C LYS A 291 12.30 30.51 -2.27
N ASN A 292 12.29 31.68 -2.89
CA ASN A 292 13.37 32.67 -2.76
C ASN A 292 13.54 33.13 -1.30
N TYR A 293 12.42 33.33 -0.59
CA TYR A 293 12.48 33.67 0.83
C TYR A 293 13.10 32.54 1.66
N LEU A 294 12.69 31.28 1.47
CA LEU A 294 13.26 30.14 2.20
C LEU A 294 14.75 29.93 1.89
N ILE A 295 15.19 30.20 0.66
CA ILE A 295 16.62 30.20 0.30
C ILE A 295 17.38 31.27 1.10
N GLN A 296 16.83 32.48 1.22
CA GLN A 296 17.42 33.55 2.04
C GLN A 296 17.49 33.16 3.52
N GLN A 297 16.54 32.36 4.00
CA GLN A 297 16.58 31.79 5.35
C GLN A 297 17.59 30.63 5.48
N GLY A 298 18.31 30.24 4.42
CA GLY A 298 19.37 29.25 4.45
C GLY A 298 18.95 27.83 4.08
N ILE A 299 17.78 27.64 3.46
CA ILE A 299 17.38 26.34 2.90
C ILE A 299 18.07 26.14 1.54
N PRO A 300 18.74 25.00 1.29
CA PRO A 300 19.39 24.75 0.00
C PRO A 300 18.38 24.76 -1.16
N ALA A 301 18.69 25.48 -2.25
CA ALA A 301 17.78 25.64 -3.38
C ALA A 301 17.41 24.31 -4.06
N GLN A 302 18.31 23.32 -4.03
CA GLN A 302 18.07 21.99 -4.59
C GLN A 302 17.02 21.18 -3.79
N ASN A 303 16.74 21.57 -2.55
CA ASN A 303 15.71 20.94 -1.73
C ASN A 303 14.31 21.56 -1.95
N LEU A 304 14.20 22.58 -2.80
CA LEU A 304 12.96 23.33 -3.02
C LEU A 304 12.56 23.28 -4.50
N LEU A 305 11.43 22.64 -4.81
CA LEU A 305 10.77 22.72 -6.10
C LEU A 305 9.61 23.72 -6.01
N ALA A 306 9.42 24.60 -6.99
CA ALA A 306 8.33 25.57 -7.01
C ALA A 306 7.46 25.36 -8.23
N VAL A 307 6.16 25.12 -8.02
CA VAL A 307 5.21 24.79 -9.09
C VAL A 307 3.96 25.66 -8.95
N GLY A 308 3.64 26.42 -9.99
CA GLY A 308 2.39 27.14 -10.08
C GLY A 308 1.27 26.19 -10.48
N MET A 309 0.28 25.97 -9.62
CA MET A 309 -0.84 25.05 -9.92
C MET A 309 -1.97 25.76 -10.66
N GLY A 310 -2.17 27.05 -10.39
CA GLY A 310 -3.20 27.88 -11.04
C GLY A 310 -4.40 28.05 -10.12
N LYS A 311 -5.62 28.00 -10.67
CA LYS A 311 -6.84 28.22 -9.89
C LYS A 311 -7.11 27.06 -8.92
N SER A 312 -7.44 27.39 -7.68
CA SER A 312 -7.87 26.44 -6.66
C SER A 312 -9.39 26.50 -6.49
N PHE A 313 -10.01 25.33 -6.33
CA PHE A 313 -11.43 25.17 -5.98
C PHE A 313 -11.63 24.52 -4.60
N LYS A 314 -10.57 24.47 -3.78
CA LYS A 314 -10.59 23.90 -2.42
C LYS A 314 -11.55 24.64 -1.48
N TYR A 315 -11.65 25.96 -1.64
CA TYR A 315 -12.58 26.81 -0.90
C TYR A 315 -13.55 27.52 -1.85
N ASP A 316 -14.69 27.96 -1.33
CA ASP A 316 -15.74 28.59 -2.14
C ASP A 316 -15.28 29.94 -2.75
N ASN A 317 -15.08 29.95 -4.06
CA ASN A 317 -14.67 31.15 -4.79
C ASN A 317 -15.79 32.21 -4.94
N SER A 318 -17.03 31.89 -4.57
CA SER A 318 -18.13 32.86 -4.58
C SER A 318 -17.96 33.92 -3.48
N THR A 319 -17.34 33.56 -2.35
CA THR A 319 -17.11 34.44 -1.20
C THR A 319 -15.74 35.12 -1.24
N ALA A 320 -15.62 36.30 -0.62
CA ALA A 320 -14.34 37.00 -0.54
C ALA A 320 -13.32 36.21 0.31
N GLU A 321 -13.82 35.60 1.38
CA GLU A 321 -13.11 34.77 2.33
C GLU A 321 -12.55 33.51 1.65
N GLY A 322 -13.39 32.77 0.91
CA GLY A 322 -12.94 31.57 0.21
C GLY A 322 -11.95 31.88 -0.92
N ARG A 323 -12.12 33.00 -1.65
CA ARG A 323 -11.09 33.48 -2.58
C ARG A 323 -9.77 33.78 -1.87
N TYR A 324 -9.82 34.43 -0.72
CA TYR A 324 -8.62 34.68 0.09
C TYR A 324 -7.92 33.39 0.50
N LEU A 325 -8.66 32.38 0.95
CA LEU A 325 -8.13 31.05 1.30
C LEU A 325 -7.57 30.29 0.07
N ASN A 326 -8.11 30.52 -1.13
CA ASN A 326 -7.57 29.94 -2.36
C ASN A 326 -6.25 30.58 -2.82
N ARG A 327 -5.99 31.86 -2.50
CA ARG A 327 -4.73 32.56 -2.81
C ARG A 327 -3.64 32.22 -1.80
N ARG A 328 -3.04 31.03 -1.92
CA ARG A 328 -2.06 30.47 -0.96
C ARG A 328 -0.87 29.76 -1.64
N VAL A 329 0.11 29.36 -0.85
CA VAL A 329 1.13 28.36 -1.21
C VAL A 329 1.05 27.20 -0.22
N GLU A 330 1.09 25.97 -0.72
CA GLU A 330 1.15 24.73 0.07
C GLU A 330 2.55 24.13 -0.01
N LEU A 331 3.03 23.54 1.08
CA LEU A 331 4.31 22.83 1.15
C LEU A 331 4.04 21.33 1.20
N ILE A 332 4.49 20.61 0.17
CA ILE A 332 4.39 19.16 0.06
C ILE A 332 5.78 18.56 0.30
N PHE A 333 5.91 17.67 1.27
CA PHE A 333 7.17 16.98 1.56
C PHE A 333 7.31 15.77 0.64
N ASN A 334 8.45 15.64 -0.06
CA ASN A 334 8.75 14.49 -0.91
C ASN A 334 9.75 13.53 -0.24
#